data_AF-A0A7R9NQJ2-F1
#
_entry.id   AF-A0A7R9NQJ2-F1
#
_cell.length_a   1.000
_cell.length_b   1.000
_cell.length_c   1.000
_cell.angle_alpha   90.00
_cell.angle_beta   90.00
_cell.angle_gamma   90.00
#
_symmetry.space_group_name_H-M   'P 1'
#
loop_
_entity.id
_entity.type
_entity.pdbx_description
1 polymer ?
#
loop_
_entity_poly.entity_id
_entity_poly.type
_entity_poly.pdbx_seq_one_letter_code
_entity_poly.pdbx_strand_id
1 'polypeptide(L)'
;VTIKWFMFCMRRETFKMKKTTMSAKSPKVKASHIGSEIRHTLRKMEFPVCCQEGLLYIEKLGDGSNKIAKSANSHKLISEIVDEFVFYQDKRGAQSKKLNKLQELQLIDILSDYFMSCQDEVTRNTVFMHLFHPGQSNESYEVKILGKLVSYAISTANRPVLVCCGIWLQQQGCTSKNSLTIIQTTIEDFILILPGSFHYLLDVPELSLHFTGNFLAGLTSLYSYLGEGKSNTPPDKLIRTVSHWVTKYPKLCITPLVQPIQNVLPKGSIAMPATSPLGGLMRWCIESIFFGEKTCKVSDGIDVLFSKLHLGLLEILLHNSQSNPALVLVNSKQISLIVKNIIQFVK
;
A
#
# COMPACT_ATOMS: atom_id res chain seq x y z
N VAL A 1 -44.08 -12.96 -5.51
CA VAL A 1 -44.85 -12.32 -4.42
C VAL A 1 -44.43 -12.99 -3.13
N THR A 2 -43.29 -12.54 -2.61
CA THR A 2 -42.46 -13.27 -1.65
C THR A 2 -42.08 -12.32 -0.52
N ILE A 3 -43.10 -11.78 0.18
CA ILE A 3 -42.94 -10.81 1.29
C ILE A 3 -43.84 -11.15 2.50
N LYS A 4 -44.55 -12.29 2.52
CA LYS A 4 -45.44 -12.65 3.64
C LYS A 4 -44.97 -13.80 4.54
N TRP A 5 -43.83 -14.42 4.27
CA TRP A 5 -43.29 -15.50 5.11
C TRP A 5 -42.20 -15.05 6.10
N PHE A 6 -41.61 -13.87 5.91
CA PHE A 6 -40.50 -13.38 6.74
C PHE A 6 -40.94 -12.62 8.01
N MET A 7 -42.24 -12.32 8.17
CA MET A 7 -42.78 -11.64 9.37
C MET A 7 -43.42 -12.57 10.41
N PHE A 8 -43.40 -13.89 10.20
CA PHE A 8 -44.01 -14.85 11.14
C PHE A 8 -43.02 -15.46 12.16
N CYS A 9 -41.71 -15.22 12.04
CA CYS A 9 -40.71 -15.73 12.99
C CYS A 9 -40.20 -14.71 14.03
N MET A 10 -40.84 -13.53 14.15
CA MET A 10 -40.43 -12.46 15.07
C MET A 10 -41.51 -12.09 16.10
N ARG A 11 -42.17 -13.07 16.72
CA ARG A 11 -42.95 -12.81 17.95
C ARG A 11 -43.31 -14.09 18.71
N ARG A 12 -43.18 -14.01 20.05
CA ARG A 12 -43.45 -15.00 21.12
C ARG A 12 -42.27 -15.94 21.42
N GLU A 13 -41.87 -16.20 22.65
CA GLU A 13 -42.41 -15.81 23.96
C GLU A 13 -41.32 -15.99 25.02
N THR A 14 -41.45 -15.22 26.09
CA THR A 14 -40.68 -15.25 27.31
C THR A 14 -40.72 -16.61 28.00
N PHE A 15 -39.54 -17.18 28.31
CA PHE A 15 -39.42 -18.20 29.35
C PHE A 15 -38.31 -17.83 30.33
N LYS A 16 -38.72 -17.45 31.55
CA LYS A 16 -37.84 -17.31 32.71
C LYS A 16 -37.52 -18.71 33.23
N MET A 17 -36.25 -19.12 33.17
CA MET A 17 -35.70 -20.12 34.07
C MET A 17 -34.68 -19.45 34.99
N LYS A 18 -34.98 -19.45 36.30
CA LYS A 18 -34.00 -19.20 37.36
C LYS A 18 -32.95 -20.31 37.29
N LYS A 19 -31.70 -19.95 36.99
CA LYS A 19 -30.54 -20.82 37.20
C LYS A 19 -29.54 -20.09 38.09
N THR A 20 -29.60 -20.42 39.37
CA THR A 20 -28.57 -20.12 40.38
C THR A 20 -27.29 -20.81 39.93
N THR A 21 -26.30 -20.05 39.45
CA THR A 21 -24.94 -20.55 39.22
C THR A 21 -23.93 -19.45 39.47
N MET A 22 -22.85 -19.84 40.13
CA MET A 22 -21.83 -19.01 40.76
C MET A 22 -21.11 -18.06 39.79
N SER A 23 -20.71 -16.92 40.33
CA SER A 23 -19.95 -15.84 39.70
C SER A 23 -18.68 -16.34 38.98
N ALA A 24 -18.76 -16.50 37.67
CA ALA A 24 -17.59 -16.48 36.78
C ALA A 24 -17.46 -15.06 36.21
N LYS A 25 -16.46 -14.30 36.68
CA LYS A 25 -16.11 -12.99 36.10
C LYS A 25 -15.91 -13.16 34.59
N SER A 26 -16.76 -12.50 33.81
CA SER A 26 -16.81 -12.65 32.35
C SER A 26 -15.52 -12.14 31.67
N PRO A 27 -15.09 -12.75 30.55
CA PRO A 27 -13.88 -12.36 29.82
C PRO A 27 -13.90 -10.90 29.32
N LYS A 28 -15.08 -10.31 29.13
CA LYS A 28 -15.24 -8.92 28.65
C LYS A 28 -14.72 -7.87 29.64
N VAL A 29 -14.89 -8.08 30.95
CA VAL A 29 -14.47 -7.12 31.99
C VAL A 29 -12.94 -7.09 32.16
N LYS A 30 -12.27 -8.22 31.95
CA LYS A 30 -10.80 -8.30 32.00
C LYS A 30 -10.15 -7.58 30.80
N ALA A 31 -10.70 -7.76 29.60
CA ALA A 31 -10.17 -7.12 28.38
C ALA A 31 -10.30 -5.59 28.39
N SER A 32 -11.41 -5.04 28.93
CA SER A 32 -11.58 -3.58 29.06
C SER A 32 -10.62 -2.96 30.08
N HIS A 33 -10.29 -3.68 31.15
CA HIS A 33 -9.33 -3.22 32.15
C HIS A 33 -7.90 -3.16 31.58
N ILE A 34 -7.48 -4.21 30.85
CA ILE A 34 -6.15 -4.26 30.23
C ILE A 34 -5.98 -3.13 29.21
N GLY A 35 -6.99 -2.87 28.36
CA GLY A 35 -6.92 -1.76 27.41
C GLY A 35 -6.91 -0.38 28.06
N SER A 36 -7.50 -0.23 29.25
CA SER A 36 -7.40 1.01 30.03
C SER A 36 -6.00 1.20 30.63
N GLU A 37 -5.39 0.12 31.10
CA GLU A 37 -4.07 0.13 31.75
C GLU A 37 -2.93 0.41 30.76
N ILE A 38 -2.99 -0.18 29.56
CA ILE A 38 -2.03 0.11 28.48
C ILE A 38 -2.06 1.61 28.15
N ARG A 39 -3.25 2.18 27.91
CA ARG A 39 -3.38 3.61 27.60
C ARG A 39 -2.95 4.50 28.76
N HIS A 40 -3.26 4.12 30.00
CA HIS A 40 -2.81 4.87 31.18
C HIS A 40 -1.27 4.87 31.29
N THR A 41 -0.62 3.77 30.92
CA THR A 41 0.84 3.68 30.88
C THR A 41 1.43 4.56 29.78
N LEU A 42 0.89 4.48 28.55
CA LEU A 42 1.35 5.29 27.42
C LEU A 42 1.16 6.79 27.65
N ARG A 43 0.07 7.21 28.32
CA ARG A 43 -0.17 8.63 28.67
C ARG A 43 0.82 9.22 29.67
N LYS A 44 1.57 8.40 30.41
CA LYS A 44 2.63 8.86 31.32
C LYS A 44 3.93 9.18 30.59
N MET A 45 4.04 8.76 29.33
CA MET A 45 5.23 8.95 28.50
C MET A 45 5.00 10.11 27.54
N GLU A 46 6.08 10.81 27.21
CA GLU A 46 6.06 11.86 26.19
C GLU A 46 6.53 11.32 24.84
N PHE A 47 6.21 12.05 23.77
CA PHE A 47 6.77 11.79 22.46
C PHE A 47 8.30 12.03 22.50
N PRO A 48 9.14 11.16 21.94
CA PRO A 48 8.82 10.02 21.06
C PRO A 48 8.60 8.67 21.75
N VAL A 49 8.92 8.55 23.04
CA VAL A 49 8.98 7.27 23.77
C VAL A 49 7.62 6.56 23.79
N CYS A 50 6.53 7.31 23.97
CA CYS A 50 5.19 6.73 23.95
C CYS A 50 4.82 6.09 22.59
N CYS A 51 5.38 6.59 21.48
CA CYS A 51 5.14 6.04 20.15
C CYS A 51 5.88 4.71 19.99
N GLN A 52 7.16 4.66 20.40
CA GLN A 52 7.97 3.45 20.39
C GLN A 52 7.32 2.33 21.21
N GLU A 53 6.92 2.62 22.46
CA GLU A 53 6.20 1.67 23.30
C GLU A 53 4.83 1.30 22.72
N GLY A 54 4.14 2.27 22.11
CA GLY A 54 2.88 2.05 21.40
C GLY A 54 2.99 0.98 20.30
N LEU A 55 4.05 1.03 19.48
CA LEU A 55 4.31 0.03 18.44
C LEU A 55 4.50 -1.38 19.02
N LEU A 56 5.22 -1.50 20.14
CA LEU A 56 5.40 -2.78 20.83
C LEU A 56 4.08 -3.33 21.39
N TYR A 57 3.17 -2.48 21.84
CA TYR A 57 1.83 -2.92 22.23
C TYR A 57 0.98 -3.34 21.03
N ILE A 58 1.05 -2.61 19.91
CA ILE A 58 0.34 -2.98 18.67
C ILE A 58 0.80 -4.36 18.19
N GLU A 59 2.11 -4.62 18.21
CA GLU A 59 2.69 -5.93 17.91
C GLU A 59 2.12 -7.03 18.80
N LYS A 60 2.20 -6.87 20.13
CA LYS A 60 1.70 -7.85 21.11
C LYS A 60 0.20 -8.13 20.99
N LEU A 61 -0.59 -7.10 20.62
CA LEU A 61 -2.03 -7.20 20.44
C LEU A 61 -2.42 -7.77 19.06
N GLY A 62 -1.56 -7.56 18.06
CA GLY A 62 -1.74 -8.04 16.68
C GLY A 62 -1.36 -9.52 16.50
N ASP A 63 -0.54 -10.08 17.39
CA ASP A 63 -0.22 -11.51 17.34
C ASP A 63 -1.45 -12.38 17.68
N GLY A 64 -2.05 -12.96 16.64
CA GLY A 64 -3.20 -13.87 16.73
C GLY A 64 -2.94 -15.17 17.52
N SER A 65 -1.69 -15.44 17.93
CA SER A 65 -1.37 -16.51 18.88
C SER A 65 -1.80 -16.17 20.32
N ASN A 66 -1.88 -14.88 20.65
CA ASN A 66 -2.13 -14.39 21.99
C ASN A 66 -3.64 -14.45 22.33
N LYS A 67 -3.99 -14.90 23.54
CA LYS A 67 -5.40 -15.03 23.99
C LYS A 67 -6.14 -13.69 24.00
N ILE A 68 -5.41 -12.58 24.13
CA ILE A 68 -5.94 -11.21 24.12
C ILE A 68 -6.29 -10.76 22.69
N ALA A 69 -5.55 -11.22 21.67
CA ALA A 69 -5.73 -10.84 20.27
C ALA A 69 -7.03 -11.38 19.64
N LYS A 70 -7.60 -12.47 20.19
CA LYS A 70 -8.82 -13.12 19.68
C LYS A 70 -10.14 -12.40 20.04
N SER A 71 -10.08 -11.27 20.74
CA SER A 71 -11.27 -10.48 21.08
C SER A 71 -11.47 -9.37 20.06
N ALA A 72 -12.70 -9.13 19.58
CA ALA A 72 -13.02 -7.95 18.75
C ALA A 72 -12.61 -6.60 19.41
N ASN A 73 -12.35 -6.60 20.73
CA ASN A 73 -11.82 -5.45 21.44
C ASN A 73 -10.33 -5.15 21.13
N SER A 74 -9.54 -6.10 20.64
CA SER A 74 -8.11 -5.91 20.32
C SER A 74 -7.93 -4.95 19.15
N HIS A 75 -8.62 -5.15 18.03
CA HIS A 75 -8.56 -4.24 16.88
C HIS A 75 -9.02 -2.82 17.22
N LYS A 76 -10.06 -2.68 18.06
CA LYS A 76 -10.49 -1.37 18.54
C LYS A 76 -9.41 -0.71 19.40
N LEU A 77 -8.79 -1.46 20.32
CA LEU A 77 -7.72 -0.95 21.16
C LEU A 77 -6.48 -0.56 20.33
N ILE A 78 -6.10 -1.39 19.35
CA ILE A 78 -5.01 -1.09 18.42
C ILE A 78 -5.30 0.23 17.69
N SER A 79 -6.49 0.39 17.10
CA SER A 79 -6.88 1.62 16.43
C SER A 79 -6.84 2.83 17.38
N GLU A 80 -7.29 2.69 18.64
CA GLU A 80 -7.18 3.75 19.64
C GLU A 80 -5.71 4.08 19.97
N ILE A 81 -4.81 3.08 20.02
CA ILE A 81 -3.38 3.31 20.26
C ILE A 81 -2.72 4.02 19.07
N VAL A 82 -3.04 3.59 17.85
CA VAL A 82 -2.54 4.17 16.60
C VAL A 82 -2.95 5.64 16.49
N ASP A 83 -4.24 5.92 16.67
CA ASP A 83 -4.77 7.28 16.60
C ASP A 83 -4.14 8.15 17.71
N GLU A 84 -4.16 7.71 18.97
CA GLU A 84 -3.79 8.56 20.11
C GLU A 84 -2.27 8.73 20.29
N PHE A 85 -1.48 7.67 20.14
CA PHE A 85 -0.05 7.66 20.52
C PHE A 85 0.93 7.55 19.35
N VAL A 86 0.49 7.11 18.17
CA VAL A 86 1.35 7.06 16.97
C VAL A 86 1.14 8.30 16.12
N PHE A 87 -0.08 8.55 15.66
CA PHE A 87 -0.39 9.70 14.79
C PHE A 87 -0.89 10.93 15.54
N TYR A 88 -1.09 10.86 16.86
CA TYR A 88 -1.54 11.96 17.71
C TYR A 88 -2.87 12.61 17.25
N GLN A 89 -3.75 11.79 16.68
CA GLN A 89 -5.11 12.15 16.32
C GLN A 89 -6.06 11.91 17.51
N ASP A 90 -6.06 12.82 18.50
CA ASP A 90 -7.09 12.75 19.55
C ASP A 90 -8.45 13.21 18.99
N LYS A 91 -9.37 12.25 18.81
CA LYS A 91 -10.76 12.48 18.36
C LYS A 91 -11.70 12.87 19.52
N ARG A 92 -11.23 12.90 20.77
CA ARG A 92 -12.06 13.06 21.99
C ARG A 92 -11.82 14.39 22.72
N GLY A 93 -10.77 15.16 22.40
CA GLY A 93 -10.46 16.45 23.00
C GLY A 93 -10.77 17.66 22.11
N ALA A 94 -11.11 18.80 22.73
CA ALA A 94 -11.38 20.08 22.06
C ALA A 94 -10.16 20.72 21.34
N GLN A 95 -8.98 20.08 21.40
CA GLN A 95 -7.73 20.52 20.78
C GLN A 95 -7.04 19.30 20.16
N SER A 96 -7.24 19.08 18.87
CA SER A 96 -6.50 18.08 18.08
C SER A 96 -5.00 18.46 18.10
N LYS A 97 -4.20 17.75 18.88
CA LYS A 97 -2.73 17.95 18.93
C LYS A 97 -2.08 17.27 17.73
N LYS A 98 -2.06 17.93 16.56
CA LYS A 98 -1.29 17.42 15.42
C LYS A 98 0.21 17.48 15.71
N LEU A 99 0.95 16.47 15.26
CA LEU A 99 2.42 16.51 15.29
C LEU A 99 2.93 17.69 14.48
N ASN A 100 3.94 18.38 15.00
CA ASN A 100 4.65 19.41 14.24
C ASN A 100 5.61 18.76 13.22
N LYS A 101 6.26 19.56 12.35
CA LYS A 101 7.13 19.03 11.29
C LYS A 101 8.36 18.28 11.79
N LEU A 102 8.93 18.70 12.91
CA LEU A 102 10.06 18.00 13.53
C LEU A 102 9.61 16.64 14.08
N GLN A 103 8.46 16.60 14.75
CA GLN A 103 7.88 15.38 15.28
C GLN A 103 7.41 14.43 14.17
N GLU A 104 6.89 14.94 13.05
CA GLU A 104 6.60 14.13 11.87
C GLU A 104 7.87 13.43 11.35
N LEU A 105 9.00 14.13 11.32
CA LEU A 105 10.29 13.55 10.91
C LEU A 105 10.76 12.49 11.91
N GLN A 106 10.69 12.78 13.21
CA GLN A 106 11.01 11.81 14.27
C GLN A 106 10.12 10.56 14.19
N LEU A 107 8.83 10.73 13.89
CA LEU A 107 7.91 9.62 13.70
C LEU A 107 8.34 8.73 12.52
N ILE A 108 8.72 9.34 11.39
CA ILE A 108 9.20 8.59 10.21
C ILE A 108 10.45 7.77 10.56
N ASP A 109 11.38 8.35 11.32
CA ASP A 109 12.60 7.69 11.76
C ASP A 109 12.30 6.51 12.70
N ILE A 110 11.42 6.72 13.70
CA ILE A 110 10.97 5.67 14.63
C ILE A 110 10.30 4.51 13.88
N LEU A 111 9.42 4.81 12.91
CA LEU A 111 8.76 3.78 12.11
C LEU A 111 9.77 3.00 11.27
N SER A 112 10.71 3.71 10.64
CA SER A 112 11.81 3.12 9.86
C SER A 112 12.63 2.14 10.70
N ASP A 113 13.08 2.57 11.89
CA ASP A 113 13.87 1.75 12.82
C ASP A 113 13.08 0.56 13.37
N TYR A 114 11.81 0.76 13.70
CA TYR A 114 10.93 -0.31 14.14
C TYR A 114 10.80 -1.41 13.06
N PHE A 115 10.48 -1.04 11.83
CA PHE A 115 10.32 -2.01 10.75
C PHE A 115 11.64 -2.69 10.36
N MET A 116 12.76 -1.98 10.50
CA MET A 116 14.09 -2.55 10.27
C MET A 116 14.50 -3.57 11.34
N SER A 117 14.11 -3.35 12.59
CA SER A 117 14.43 -4.25 13.72
C SER A 117 13.49 -5.47 13.81
N CYS A 118 12.26 -5.37 13.33
CA CYS A 118 11.26 -6.45 13.37
C CYS A 118 11.61 -7.59 12.39
N GLN A 119 12.03 -8.75 12.93
CA GLN A 119 12.50 -9.90 12.13
C GLN A 119 11.37 -10.70 11.49
N ASP A 120 10.27 -10.93 12.21
CA ASP A 120 9.14 -11.74 11.70
C ASP A 120 8.30 -10.96 10.68
N GLU A 121 8.26 -11.47 9.44
CA GLU A 121 7.59 -10.78 8.34
C GLU A 121 6.07 -10.66 8.55
N VAL A 122 5.44 -11.68 9.12
CA VAL A 122 3.99 -11.70 9.36
C VAL A 122 3.63 -10.63 10.39
N THR A 123 4.37 -10.56 11.49
CA THR A 123 4.22 -9.55 12.52
C THR A 123 4.46 -8.16 11.96
N ARG A 124 5.55 -7.97 11.21
CA ARG A 124 5.90 -6.70 10.58
C ARG A 124 4.78 -6.17 9.69
N ASN A 125 4.25 -7.01 8.78
CA ASN A 125 3.12 -6.68 7.92
C ASN A 125 1.82 -6.47 8.72
N THR A 126 1.65 -7.20 9.83
CA THR A 126 0.49 -7.01 10.71
C THR A 126 0.49 -5.65 11.37
N VAL A 127 1.62 -5.19 11.90
CA VAL A 127 1.72 -3.84 12.46
C VAL A 127 1.55 -2.80 11.35
N PHE A 128 2.18 -3.01 10.18
CA PHE A 128 2.04 -2.11 9.03
C PHE A 128 0.57 -1.92 8.60
N MET A 129 -0.21 -3.00 8.52
CA MET A 129 -1.64 -2.95 8.17
C MET A 129 -2.54 -2.30 9.23
N HIS A 130 -2.12 -2.35 10.50
CA HIS A 130 -2.83 -1.64 11.57
C HIS A 130 -2.53 -0.14 11.55
N LEU A 131 -1.28 0.26 11.21
CA LEU A 131 -0.91 1.67 11.06
C LEU A 131 -1.54 2.31 9.83
N PHE A 132 -1.51 1.61 8.69
CA PHE A 132 -1.97 2.12 7.40
C PHE A 132 -3.10 1.23 6.89
N HIS A 133 -4.34 1.46 7.30
CA HIS A 133 -5.41 0.52 7.01
C HIS A 133 -5.91 0.56 5.54
N PRO A 134 -6.07 -0.61 4.88
CA PRO A 134 -7.01 -0.96 3.81
C PRO A 134 -7.97 0.09 3.25
N GLY A 135 -8.82 0.56 4.15
CA GLY A 135 -9.98 1.40 3.87
C GLY A 135 -9.90 2.78 4.51
N GLN A 136 -8.70 3.31 4.78
CA GLN A 136 -8.56 4.69 5.22
C GLN A 136 -9.15 5.65 4.18
N SER A 137 -9.71 6.76 4.67
CA SER A 137 -10.21 7.84 3.83
C SER A 137 -9.12 8.32 2.87
N ASN A 138 -9.54 8.71 1.65
CA ASN A 138 -8.61 9.21 0.64
C ASN A 138 -7.76 10.37 1.19
N GLU A 139 -6.45 10.32 0.97
CA GLU A 139 -5.49 11.38 1.35
C GLU A 139 -5.46 11.67 2.87
N SER A 140 -5.71 10.65 3.69
CA SER A 140 -5.56 10.73 5.14
C SER A 140 -4.16 11.20 5.55
N TYR A 141 -4.04 11.68 6.78
CA TYR A 141 -2.75 12.09 7.32
C TYR A 141 -1.75 10.92 7.36
N GLU A 142 -2.25 9.74 7.69
CA GLU A 142 -1.53 8.48 7.75
C GLU A 142 -1.00 8.07 6.36
N VAL A 143 -1.80 8.23 5.30
CA VAL A 143 -1.34 7.99 3.91
C VAL A 143 -0.24 8.99 3.53
N LYS A 144 -0.32 10.25 3.97
CA LYS A 144 0.74 11.25 3.75
C LYS A 144 2.02 10.91 4.53
N ILE A 145 1.91 10.40 5.75
CA ILE A 145 3.07 9.89 6.51
C ILE A 145 3.65 8.66 5.82
N LEU A 146 2.83 7.74 5.32
CA LEU A 146 3.28 6.58 4.56
C LEU A 146 4.06 7.01 3.30
N GLY A 147 3.57 7.99 2.55
CA GLY A 147 4.30 8.55 1.40
C GLY A 147 5.70 9.03 1.77
N LYS A 148 5.82 9.82 2.85
CA LYS A 148 7.13 10.28 3.34
C LYS A 148 8.00 9.13 3.86
N LEU A 149 7.41 8.15 4.53
CA LEU A 149 8.12 6.96 5.02
C LEU A 149 8.68 6.14 3.85
N VAL A 150 7.95 6.02 2.74
CA VAL A 150 8.44 5.38 1.50
C VAL A 150 9.59 6.19 0.91
N SER A 151 9.49 7.51 0.79
CA SER A 151 10.59 8.35 0.31
C SER A 151 11.82 8.25 1.20
N TYR A 152 11.63 8.23 2.52
CA TYR A 152 12.71 8.01 3.48
C TYR A 152 13.33 6.63 3.33
N ALA A 153 12.53 5.58 3.17
CA ALA A 153 13.00 4.20 3.01
C ALA A 153 13.77 3.98 1.70
N ILE A 154 13.39 4.65 0.62
CA ILE A 154 14.16 4.64 -0.64
C ILE A 154 15.53 5.30 -0.42
N SER A 155 15.54 6.46 0.25
CA SER A 155 16.78 7.22 0.49
C SER A 155 17.75 6.52 1.44
N THR A 156 17.24 5.76 2.41
CA THR A 156 18.03 5.03 3.41
C THR A 156 18.20 3.54 3.09
N ALA A 157 17.73 3.08 1.93
CA ALA A 157 17.73 1.67 1.52
C ALA A 157 17.03 0.72 2.53
N ASN A 158 16.00 1.20 3.24
CA ASN A 158 15.24 0.41 4.22
C ASN A 158 14.31 -0.60 3.51
N ARG A 159 14.87 -1.77 3.19
CA ARG A 159 14.18 -2.87 2.52
C ARG A 159 12.90 -3.36 3.24
N PRO A 160 12.89 -3.61 4.57
CA PRO A 160 11.69 -4.05 5.27
C PRO A 160 10.46 -3.16 5.06
N VAL A 161 10.64 -1.83 5.12
CA VAL A 161 9.55 -0.87 4.87
C VAL A 161 9.02 -0.98 3.45
N LEU A 162 9.91 -1.07 2.44
CA LEU A 162 9.49 -1.20 1.05
C LEU A 162 8.75 -2.51 0.79
N VAL A 163 9.19 -3.63 1.38
CA VAL A 163 8.46 -4.91 1.29
C VAL A 163 7.05 -4.78 1.85
N CYS A 164 6.90 -4.21 3.06
CA CYS A 164 5.58 -3.98 3.66
C CYS A 164 4.70 -3.06 2.81
N CYS A 165 5.28 -1.98 2.27
CA CYS A 165 4.57 -1.06 1.39
C CYS A 165 4.12 -1.74 0.09
N GLY A 166 4.92 -2.64 -0.49
CA GLY A 166 4.53 -3.41 -1.67
C GLY A 166 3.29 -4.28 -1.41
N ILE A 167 3.26 -4.98 -0.28
CA ILE A 167 2.11 -5.78 0.14
C ILE A 167 0.89 -4.88 0.40
N TRP A 168 1.10 -3.73 1.03
CA TRP A 168 0.06 -2.73 1.27
C TRP A 168 -0.53 -2.20 -0.03
N LEU A 169 0.29 -1.86 -1.03
CA LEU A 169 -0.16 -1.39 -2.35
C LEU A 169 -1.01 -2.45 -3.05
N GLN A 170 -0.65 -3.72 -2.95
CA GLN A 170 -1.47 -4.81 -3.50
C GLN A 170 -2.81 -4.92 -2.76
N GLN A 171 -2.82 -4.79 -1.44
CA GLN A 171 -4.02 -4.91 -0.60
C GLN A 171 -4.98 -3.73 -0.73
N GLN A 172 -4.46 -2.52 -0.95
CA GLN A 172 -5.25 -1.32 -1.25
C GLN A 172 -5.75 -1.27 -2.70
N GLY A 173 -5.08 -2.00 -3.60
CA GLY A 173 -5.15 -1.81 -5.04
C GLY A 173 -4.21 -0.69 -5.50
N CYS A 174 -3.32 -1.00 -6.44
CA CYS A 174 -2.25 -0.08 -6.85
C CYS A 174 -2.75 1.17 -7.60
N THR A 175 -3.98 1.12 -8.13
CA THR A 175 -4.65 2.23 -8.83
C THR A 175 -5.63 3.00 -7.94
N SER A 176 -5.72 2.67 -6.64
CA SER A 176 -6.53 3.42 -5.70
C SER A 176 -5.96 4.83 -5.47
N LYS A 177 -6.80 5.79 -5.09
CA LYS A 177 -6.36 7.18 -4.85
C LYS A 177 -5.24 7.28 -3.82
N ASN A 178 -5.30 6.47 -2.76
CA ASN A 178 -4.25 6.42 -1.73
C ASN A 178 -2.93 5.90 -2.29
N SER A 179 -2.96 4.79 -3.04
CA SER A 179 -1.76 4.26 -3.71
C SER A 179 -1.16 5.28 -4.68
N LEU A 180 -2.00 5.94 -5.48
CA LEU A 180 -1.55 6.97 -6.42
C LEU A 180 -0.97 8.19 -5.72
N THR A 181 -1.51 8.58 -4.56
CA THR A 181 -0.94 9.67 -3.74
C THR A 181 0.49 9.35 -3.32
N ILE A 182 0.74 8.13 -2.81
CA ILE A 182 2.09 7.70 -2.39
C ILE A 182 3.05 7.66 -3.57
N ILE A 183 2.60 7.10 -4.69
CA ILE A 183 3.39 7.02 -5.92
C ILE A 183 3.73 8.42 -6.42
N GLN A 184 2.75 9.32 -6.48
CA GLN A 184 2.95 10.70 -6.91
C GLN A 184 3.94 11.45 -5.99
N THR A 185 3.77 11.37 -4.66
CA THR A 185 4.71 11.97 -3.71
C THR A 185 6.13 11.43 -3.91
N THR A 186 6.29 10.12 -4.10
CA THR A 186 7.61 9.51 -4.36
C THR A 186 8.24 10.07 -5.64
N ILE A 187 7.47 10.20 -6.72
CA ILE A 187 7.97 10.76 -7.99
C ILE A 187 8.32 12.24 -7.84
N GLU A 188 7.47 13.01 -7.16
CA GLU A 188 7.72 14.42 -6.86
C GLU A 188 9.05 14.59 -6.11
N ASP A 189 9.29 13.80 -5.06
CA ASP A 189 10.50 13.85 -4.25
C ASP A 189 11.76 13.53 -5.09
N PHE A 190 11.78 12.43 -5.83
CA PHE A 190 13.00 11.94 -6.48
C PHE A 190 13.26 12.45 -7.91
N ILE A 191 12.22 12.93 -8.60
CA ILE A 191 12.33 13.29 -10.02
C ILE A 191 12.11 14.78 -10.24
N LEU A 192 11.19 15.40 -9.50
CA LEU A 192 10.75 16.78 -9.74
C LEU A 192 11.37 17.80 -8.80
N ILE A 193 11.45 17.50 -7.50
CA ILE A 193 11.83 18.45 -6.45
C ILE A 193 13.32 18.44 -6.16
N LEU A 194 13.92 17.26 -5.93
CA LEU A 194 15.33 17.15 -5.53
C LEU A 194 16.24 16.91 -6.74
N PRO A 195 17.11 17.88 -7.13
CA PRO A 195 18.07 17.64 -8.19
C PRO A 195 19.11 16.60 -7.74
N GLY A 196 19.34 15.58 -8.58
CA GLY A 196 20.36 14.56 -8.33
C GLY A 196 19.91 13.38 -7.46
N SER A 197 18.72 13.39 -6.86
CA SER A 197 18.21 12.27 -6.04
C SER A 197 17.70 11.08 -6.85
N PHE A 198 17.59 11.20 -8.18
CA PHE A 198 17.07 10.13 -9.05
C PHE A 198 17.82 8.80 -8.93
N HIS A 199 19.10 8.83 -8.54
CA HIS A 199 19.93 7.63 -8.42
C HIS A 199 19.37 6.66 -7.36
N TYR A 200 18.76 7.17 -6.28
CA TYR A 200 18.11 6.33 -5.26
C TYR A 200 16.99 5.46 -5.86
N LEU A 201 16.33 5.90 -6.93
CA LEU A 201 15.29 5.11 -7.59
C LEU A 201 15.87 3.92 -8.38
N LEU A 202 17.10 4.00 -8.90
CA LEU A 202 17.66 2.95 -9.75
C LEU A 202 17.74 1.59 -9.03
N ASP A 203 18.01 1.61 -7.73
CA ASP A 203 18.26 0.43 -6.91
C ASP A 203 17.00 -0.08 -6.17
N VAL A 204 15.87 0.61 -6.26
CA VAL A 204 14.60 0.20 -5.63
C VAL A 204 14.19 -1.26 -5.95
N PRO A 205 14.34 -1.76 -7.20
CA PRO A 205 14.04 -3.17 -7.48
C PRO A 205 14.97 -4.16 -6.75
N GLU A 206 16.20 -3.78 -6.39
CA GLU A 206 17.10 -4.60 -5.57
C GLU A 206 16.60 -4.70 -4.13
N LEU A 207 16.03 -3.61 -3.61
CA LEU A 207 15.43 -3.57 -2.28
C LEU A 207 14.15 -4.41 -2.24
N SER A 208 13.21 -4.18 -3.18
CA SER A 208 11.94 -4.92 -3.22
C SER A 208 11.32 -4.96 -4.61
N LEU A 209 11.53 -6.07 -5.33
CA LEU A 209 10.87 -6.33 -6.62
C LEU A 209 9.34 -6.27 -6.53
N HIS A 210 8.76 -6.73 -5.41
CA HIS A 210 7.31 -6.72 -5.22
C HIS A 210 6.76 -5.30 -5.09
N PHE A 211 7.44 -4.45 -4.33
CA PHE A 211 7.11 -3.03 -4.24
C PHE A 211 7.22 -2.36 -5.60
N THR A 212 8.36 -2.51 -6.29
CA THR A 212 8.57 -1.90 -7.61
C THR A 212 7.52 -2.35 -8.62
N GLY A 213 7.14 -3.63 -8.64
CA GLY A 213 6.11 -4.14 -9.54
C GLY A 213 4.74 -3.52 -9.29
N ASN A 214 4.31 -3.43 -8.02
CA ASN A 214 3.05 -2.79 -7.64
C ASN A 214 3.10 -1.25 -7.84
N PHE A 215 4.24 -0.62 -7.56
CA PHE A 215 4.50 0.79 -7.82
C PHE A 215 4.37 1.11 -9.30
N LEU A 216 4.97 0.32 -10.19
CA LEU A 216 4.84 0.46 -11.64
C LEU A 216 3.39 0.30 -12.12
N ALA A 217 2.63 -0.62 -11.51
CA ALA A 217 1.23 -0.83 -11.88
C ALA A 217 0.38 0.42 -11.58
N GLY A 218 0.61 1.08 -10.44
CA GLY A 218 -0.03 2.36 -10.14
C GLY A 218 0.54 3.51 -10.96
N LEU A 219 1.86 3.59 -11.13
CA LEU A 219 2.55 4.64 -11.88
C LEU A 219 2.06 4.74 -13.33
N THR A 220 1.91 3.59 -13.99
CA THR A 220 1.40 3.53 -15.36
C THR A 220 -0.04 4.01 -15.46
N SER A 221 -0.82 3.97 -14.39
CA SER A 221 -2.17 4.54 -14.36
C SER A 221 -2.18 6.06 -14.11
N LEU A 222 -1.18 6.58 -13.39
CA LEU A 222 -1.02 8.02 -13.10
C LEU A 222 -0.68 8.83 -14.36
N TYR A 223 0.20 8.28 -15.21
CA TYR A 223 0.54 8.88 -16.49
C TYR A 223 -0.19 8.13 -17.60
N SER A 224 -1.15 8.79 -18.24
CA SER A 224 -1.83 8.25 -19.41
C SER A 224 -2.24 9.41 -20.31
N TYR A 225 -1.97 9.25 -21.60
CA TYR A 225 -2.42 10.19 -22.62
C TYR A 225 -3.89 9.96 -22.98
N LEU A 226 -4.29 8.70 -23.12
CA LEU A 226 -5.63 8.28 -23.59
C LEU A 226 -6.54 7.84 -22.43
N GLY A 227 -6.25 8.26 -21.21
CA GLY A 227 -7.02 7.94 -20.01
C GLY A 227 -8.20 8.87 -19.75
N GLU A 228 -9.09 8.47 -18.85
CA GLU A 228 -10.19 9.31 -18.35
C GLU A 228 -9.62 10.41 -17.41
N GLY A 229 -9.00 11.45 -17.96
CA GLY A 229 -8.38 12.51 -17.18
C GLY A 229 -7.56 13.52 -17.97
N LYS A 230 -6.79 14.37 -17.25
CA LYS A 230 -5.81 15.26 -17.89
C LYS A 230 -4.68 14.41 -18.48
N SER A 231 -4.44 14.58 -19.78
CA SER A 231 -3.31 13.99 -20.50
C SER A 231 -2.00 14.37 -19.81
N ASN A 232 -1.40 13.41 -19.12
CA ASN A 232 -0.16 13.57 -18.36
C ASN A 232 0.94 12.74 -19.02
N THR A 233 1.97 13.44 -19.52
CA THR A 233 3.15 12.80 -20.11
C THR A 233 4.14 12.45 -19.00
N PRO A 234 4.67 11.20 -18.95
CA PRO A 234 5.69 10.85 -17.97
C PRO A 234 7.00 11.62 -18.23
N PRO A 235 7.67 12.17 -17.20
CA PRO A 235 8.96 12.86 -17.38
C PRO A 235 10.04 11.94 -17.96
N ASP A 236 10.95 12.46 -18.80
CA ASP A 236 12.02 11.68 -19.44
C ASP A 236 12.87 10.86 -18.45
N LYS A 237 13.20 11.46 -17.30
CA LYS A 237 13.94 10.79 -16.22
C LYS A 237 13.19 9.57 -15.70
N LEU A 238 11.87 9.65 -15.60
CA LEU A 238 11.03 8.52 -15.17
C LEU A 238 11.08 7.41 -16.21
N ILE A 239 10.93 7.73 -17.50
CA ILE A 239 10.98 6.74 -18.58
C ILE A 239 12.35 6.05 -18.60
N ARG A 240 13.45 6.80 -18.41
CA ARG A 240 14.81 6.24 -18.28
C ARG A 240 14.91 5.24 -17.14
N THR A 241 14.43 5.60 -15.96
CA THR A 241 14.45 4.73 -14.77
C THR A 241 13.62 3.47 -14.99
N VAL A 242 12.40 3.60 -15.50
CA VAL A 242 11.53 2.45 -15.79
C VAL A 242 12.15 1.54 -16.85
N SER A 243 12.72 2.12 -17.91
CA SER A 243 13.43 1.34 -18.95
C SER A 243 14.61 0.59 -18.35
N HIS A 244 15.39 1.23 -17.48
CA HIS A 244 16.49 0.57 -16.76
C HIS A 244 15.98 -0.61 -15.91
N TRP A 245 14.91 -0.41 -15.14
CA TRP A 245 14.33 -1.47 -14.31
C TRP A 245 13.84 -2.66 -15.14
N VAL A 246 13.08 -2.41 -16.21
CA VAL A 246 12.51 -3.45 -17.07
C VAL A 246 13.60 -4.27 -17.74
N THR A 247 14.66 -3.62 -18.26
CA THR A 247 15.78 -4.35 -18.89
C THR A 247 16.64 -5.10 -17.87
N LYS A 248 16.88 -4.54 -16.68
CA LYS A 248 17.75 -5.16 -15.66
C LYS A 248 17.06 -6.29 -14.89
N TYR A 249 15.74 -6.22 -14.69
CA TYR A 249 14.99 -7.15 -13.84
C TYR A 249 13.87 -7.87 -14.60
N PRO A 250 14.16 -9.01 -15.26
CA PRO A 250 13.19 -9.69 -16.14
C PRO A 250 11.95 -10.24 -15.43
N LYS A 251 12.01 -10.41 -14.10
CA LYS A 251 10.89 -10.85 -13.26
C LYS A 251 10.02 -9.71 -12.73
N LEU A 252 10.41 -8.45 -12.94
CA LEU A 252 9.77 -7.30 -12.31
C LEU A 252 8.27 -7.23 -12.60
N CYS A 253 7.88 -7.39 -13.87
CA CYS A 253 6.48 -7.25 -14.30
C CYS A 253 5.58 -8.42 -13.88
N ILE A 254 6.15 -9.55 -13.47
CA ILE A 254 5.39 -10.74 -13.05
C ILE A 254 5.44 -10.98 -11.53
N THR A 255 6.42 -10.39 -10.82
CA THR A 255 6.63 -10.62 -9.39
C THR A 255 5.37 -10.40 -8.55
N PRO A 256 4.55 -9.34 -8.77
CA PRO A 256 3.29 -9.18 -8.04
C PRO A 256 2.32 -10.34 -8.21
N LEU A 257 2.30 -10.98 -9.39
CA LEU A 257 1.38 -12.09 -9.70
C LEU A 257 1.82 -13.42 -9.07
N VAL A 258 3.13 -13.63 -8.95
CA VAL A 258 3.71 -14.91 -8.54
C VAL A 258 3.93 -14.99 -7.04
N GLN A 259 4.26 -13.87 -6.39
CA GLN A 259 4.62 -13.87 -4.98
C GLN A 259 3.37 -14.14 -4.11
N PRO A 260 3.33 -15.25 -3.35
CA PRO A 260 2.19 -15.58 -2.53
C PRO A 260 2.18 -14.71 -1.27
N ILE A 261 1.54 -13.55 -1.32
CA ILE A 261 1.48 -12.64 -0.16
C ILE A 261 0.62 -13.19 0.99
N GLN A 262 -0.23 -14.20 0.73
CA GLN A 262 -1.16 -14.75 1.73
C GLN A 262 -0.48 -15.24 3.01
N ASN A 263 0.74 -15.75 2.90
CA ASN A 263 1.48 -16.30 4.05
C ASN A 263 2.09 -15.22 4.95
N VAL A 264 2.24 -14.00 4.42
CA VAL A 264 2.87 -12.87 5.13
C VAL A 264 1.85 -11.81 5.55
N LEU A 265 0.56 -12.03 5.27
CA LEU A 265 -0.54 -11.17 5.70
C LEU A 265 -0.98 -11.49 7.14
N PRO A 266 -1.68 -10.56 7.81
CA PRO A 266 -2.33 -10.85 9.08
C PRO A 266 -3.22 -12.09 8.98
N LYS A 267 -3.24 -12.90 10.04
CA LYS A 267 -4.04 -14.14 10.07
C LYS A 267 -5.52 -13.81 9.84
N GLY A 268 -6.13 -14.47 8.85
CA GLY A 268 -7.53 -14.27 8.48
C GLY A 268 -7.76 -13.19 7.43
N SER A 269 -6.73 -12.44 7.02
CA SER A 269 -6.80 -11.57 5.84
C SER A 269 -6.84 -12.39 4.55
N ILE A 270 -7.46 -11.83 3.52
CA ILE A 270 -7.53 -12.43 2.18
C ILE A 270 -6.59 -11.64 1.27
N ALA A 271 -5.74 -12.34 0.53
CA ALA A 271 -4.90 -11.73 -0.49
C ALA A 271 -5.74 -11.05 -1.58
N MET A 272 -5.58 -9.74 -1.76
CA MET A 272 -6.20 -9.01 -2.86
C MET A 272 -5.50 -9.37 -4.18
N PRO A 273 -6.25 -9.37 -5.31
CA PRO A 273 -5.70 -9.70 -6.61
C PRO A 273 -4.57 -8.73 -7.00
N ALA A 274 -3.44 -9.29 -7.41
CA ALA A 274 -2.32 -8.51 -7.91
C ALA A 274 -2.61 -7.94 -9.31
N THR A 275 -2.01 -6.79 -9.61
CA THR A 275 -2.05 -6.17 -10.93
C THR A 275 -0.64 -6.13 -11.51
N SER A 276 -0.48 -6.66 -12.73
CA SER A 276 0.81 -6.56 -13.44
C SER A 276 0.98 -5.17 -14.06
N PRO A 277 2.16 -4.55 -13.96
CA PRO A 277 2.46 -3.30 -14.66
C PRO A 277 2.55 -3.45 -16.18
N LEU A 278 2.65 -4.68 -16.69
CA LEU A 278 2.87 -4.98 -18.11
C LEU A 278 1.85 -4.30 -19.04
N GLY A 279 0.56 -4.38 -18.70
CA GLY A 279 -0.51 -3.76 -19.50
C GLY A 279 -0.36 -2.24 -19.59
N GLY A 280 -0.01 -1.59 -18.47
CA GLY A 280 0.20 -0.14 -18.41
C GLY A 280 1.47 0.31 -19.13
N LEU A 281 2.55 -0.46 -19.04
CA LEU A 281 3.82 -0.17 -19.73
C LEU A 281 3.70 -0.35 -21.26
N MET A 282 2.96 -1.36 -21.72
CA MET A 282 2.65 -1.49 -23.14
C MET A 282 1.77 -0.35 -23.63
N ARG A 283 0.79 0.09 -22.82
CA ARG A 283 0.01 1.29 -23.12
C ARG A 283 0.90 2.50 -23.29
N TRP A 284 1.89 2.73 -22.42
CA TRP A 284 2.87 3.80 -22.59
C TRP A 284 3.65 3.71 -23.89
N CYS A 285 4.07 2.50 -24.29
CA CYS A 285 4.75 2.31 -25.58
C CYS A 285 3.85 2.68 -26.77
N ILE A 286 2.55 2.39 -26.69
CA ILE A 286 1.59 2.75 -27.74
C ILE A 286 1.27 4.25 -27.70
N GLU A 287 1.11 4.83 -26.51
CA GLU A 287 0.84 6.26 -26.30
C GLU A 287 2.06 7.15 -26.61
N SER A 288 3.25 6.57 -26.78
CA SER A 288 4.50 7.30 -27.06
C SER A 288 4.41 8.22 -28.27
N ILE A 289 3.67 7.80 -29.31
CA ILE A 289 3.44 8.61 -30.53
C ILE A 289 2.75 9.94 -30.22
N PHE A 290 1.94 10.00 -29.17
CA PHE A 290 1.22 11.21 -28.77
C PHE A 290 2.00 12.06 -27.76
N PHE A 291 2.95 11.46 -27.03
CA PHE A 291 3.86 12.20 -26.15
C PHE A 291 4.83 13.09 -26.95
N GLY A 292 5.19 12.69 -28.18
CA GLY A 292 6.06 13.45 -29.09
C GLY A 292 5.46 14.77 -29.59
N GLU A 293 4.15 14.84 -29.84
CA GLU A 293 3.52 16.04 -30.44
C GLU A 293 3.46 17.26 -29.50
N LYS A 294 3.43 17.06 -28.18
CA LYS A 294 3.43 18.17 -27.20
C LYS A 294 4.83 18.69 -26.87
N THR A 295 5.86 17.94 -27.23
CA THR A 295 7.26 18.32 -27.01
C THR A 295 7.84 18.81 -28.34
N CYS A 296 7.45 20.03 -28.76
CA CYS A 296 7.99 20.71 -29.95
C CYS A 296 9.50 21.07 -29.89
N LYS A 297 10.26 20.34 -29.08
CA LYS A 297 11.71 20.26 -29.15
C LYS A 297 12.04 18.78 -29.18
N VAL A 298 12.35 18.30 -30.38
CA VAL A 298 12.98 17.01 -30.67
C VAL A 298 14.07 16.78 -29.61
N SER A 299 13.75 16.02 -28.57
CA SER A 299 14.79 15.36 -27.81
C SER A 299 14.98 14.05 -28.57
N ASP A 300 16.04 13.96 -29.37
CA ASP A 300 16.42 12.78 -30.17
C ASP A 300 16.56 11.49 -29.34
N GLY A 301 16.31 11.54 -28.02
CA GLY A 301 16.40 10.42 -27.09
C GLY A 301 15.07 9.83 -26.63
N ILE A 302 13.92 10.53 -26.69
CA ILE A 302 12.69 9.98 -26.05
C ILE A 302 12.14 8.77 -26.79
N ASP A 303 12.17 8.80 -28.13
CA ASP A 303 11.77 7.68 -28.99
C ASP A 303 12.68 6.47 -28.79
N VAL A 304 13.99 6.71 -28.58
CA VAL A 304 14.97 5.67 -28.24
C VAL A 304 14.65 5.04 -26.88
N LEU A 305 14.19 5.83 -25.91
CA LEU A 305 13.79 5.32 -24.59
C LEU A 305 12.55 4.44 -24.67
N PHE A 306 11.51 4.86 -25.39
CA PHE A 306 10.32 4.03 -25.60
C PHE A 306 10.63 2.77 -26.41
N SER A 307 11.52 2.86 -27.40
CA SER A 307 12.00 1.68 -28.15
C SER A 307 12.74 0.70 -27.24
N LYS A 308 13.60 1.20 -26.34
CA LYS A 308 14.30 0.38 -25.35
C LYS A 308 13.33 -0.26 -24.35
N LEU A 309 12.35 0.51 -23.87
CA LEU A 309 11.29 0.00 -22.99
C LEU A 309 10.51 -1.11 -23.70
N HIS A 310 10.08 -0.88 -24.94
CA HIS A 310 9.35 -1.85 -25.74
C HIS A 310 10.14 -3.15 -25.93
N LEU A 311 11.42 -3.07 -26.29
CA LEU A 311 12.30 -4.23 -26.38
C LEU A 311 12.37 -5.00 -25.05
N GLY A 312 12.60 -4.29 -23.94
CA GLY A 312 12.64 -4.92 -22.61
C GLY A 312 11.33 -5.61 -22.23
N LEU A 313 10.18 -5.05 -22.61
CA LEU A 313 8.89 -5.69 -22.40
C LEU A 313 8.74 -6.97 -23.25
N LEU A 314 9.17 -6.94 -24.52
CA LEU A 314 9.16 -8.13 -25.39
C LEU A 314 10.06 -9.24 -24.83
N GLU A 315 11.24 -8.87 -24.32
CA GLU A 315 12.16 -9.82 -23.67
C GLU A 315 11.52 -10.45 -22.43
N ILE A 316 10.84 -9.67 -21.59
CA ILE A 316 10.08 -10.18 -20.44
C ILE A 316 8.98 -11.14 -20.90
N LEU A 317 8.18 -10.78 -21.91
CA LEU A 317 7.12 -11.64 -22.45
C LEU A 317 7.69 -12.97 -22.98
N LEU A 318 8.79 -12.90 -23.72
CA LEU A 318 9.46 -14.08 -24.28
C LEU A 318 10.00 -15.00 -23.18
N HIS A 319 10.75 -14.47 -22.22
CA HIS A 319 11.32 -15.27 -21.12
C HIS A 319 10.24 -15.91 -20.25
N ASN A 320 9.17 -15.18 -19.95
CA ASN A 320 8.12 -15.68 -19.08
C ASN A 320 7.13 -16.60 -19.82
N SER A 321 6.93 -16.43 -21.13
CA SER A 321 6.03 -17.33 -21.90
C SER A 321 6.60 -18.73 -22.01
N GLN A 322 7.92 -18.85 -22.11
CA GLN A 322 8.64 -20.13 -22.09
C GLN A 322 8.57 -20.82 -20.72
N SER A 323 8.52 -20.04 -19.63
CA SER A 323 8.55 -20.57 -18.27
C SER A 323 7.15 -20.88 -17.71
N ASN A 324 6.17 -20.02 -17.97
CA ASN A 324 4.79 -20.19 -17.52
C ASN A 324 3.82 -19.30 -18.34
N PRO A 325 3.17 -19.85 -19.38
CA PRO A 325 2.32 -19.07 -20.29
C PRO A 325 1.08 -18.46 -19.62
N ALA A 326 0.63 -19.00 -18.48
CA ALA A 326 -0.52 -18.48 -17.75
C ALA A 326 -0.24 -17.14 -17.05
N LEU A 327 1.02 -16.84 -16.73
CA LEU A 327 1.43 -15.59 -16.05
C LEU A 327 1.63 -14.41 -17.00
N VAL A 328 1.72 -14.69 -18.31
CA VAL A 328 2.01 -13.71 -19.37
C VAL A 328 0.74 -13.16 -20.02
N LEU A 329 -0.44 -13.61 -19.56
CA LEU A 329 -1.73 -13.16 -20.08
C LEU A 329 -1.92 -11.66 -19.83
N VAL A 330 -1.42 -10.86 -20.77
CA VAL A 330 -2.00 -9.57 -21.09
C VAL A 330 -3.45 -9.87 -21.37
N ASN A 331 -4.32 -9.49 -20.44
CA ASN A 331 -5.72 -9.79 -20.53
C ASN A 331 -6.24 -9.20 -21.85
N SER A 332 -6.90 -9.99 -22.69
CA SER A 332 -7.47 -9.52 -23.97
C SER A 332 -8.38 -8.31 -23.78
N LYS A 333 -8.97 -8.15 -22.60
CA LYS A 333 -9.73 -6.96 -22.18
C LYS A 333 -8.87 -5.70 -22.07
N GLN A 334 -7.63 -5.80 -21.59
CA GLN A 334 -6.69 -4.67 -21.52
C GLN A 334 -6.28 -4.20 -22.92
N ILE A 335 -5.96 -5.13 -23.83
CA ILE A 335 -5.65 -4.79 -25.22
C ILE A 335 -6.88 -4.18 -25.90
N SER A 336 -8.07 -4.78 -25.72
CA SER A 336 -9.32 -4.27 -26.26
C SER A 336 -9.64 -2.85 -25.76
N LEU A 337 -9.37 -2.55 -24.48
CA LEU A 337 -9.55 -1.21 -23.92
C LEU A 337 -8.58 -0.21 -24.55
N ILE A 338 -7.30 -0.57 -24.68
CA ILE A 338 -6.30 0.29 -25.33
C ILE A 338 -6.71 0.60 -26.77
N VAL A 339 -7.09 -0.43 -27.55
CA VAL A 339 -7.54 -0.28 -28.94
C VAL A 339 -8.80 0.58 -29.01
N LYS A 340 -9.77 0.38 -28.11
CA LYS A 340 -10.99 1.18 -28.06
C LYS A 340 -10.69 2.66 -27.80
N ASN A 341 -9.79 2.97 -26.87
CA ASN A 341 -9.41 4.35 -26.56
C ASN A 341 -8.68 5.02 -27.73
N ILE A 342 -7.83 4.29 -28.45
CA ILE A 342 -7.19 4.79 -29.69
C ILE A 342 -8.24 5.06 -30.76
N ILE A 343 -9.17 4.13 -30.99
CA ILE A 343 -10.25 4.32 -31.98
C ILE A 343 -11.12 5.53 -31.62
N GLN A 344 -11.41 5.73 -30.33
CA GLN A 344 -12.19 6.87 -29.86
C GLN A 344 -11.43 8.21 -30.00
N PHE A 345 -10.11 8.20 -29.91
CA PHE A 345 -9.29 9.39 -30.10
C PHE A 345 -9.12 9.76 -31.58
N VAL A 346 -9.05 8.76 -32.47
CA VAL A 346 -8.88 8.96 -33.93
C VAL A 346 -10.20 9.37 -34.61
N LYS A 347 -11.35 9.04 -34.02
CA LYS A 347 -12.68 9.47 -34.47
C LYS A 347 -13.06 10.81 -33.86
#